data_AF-L1NPH0-F1
#
_entry.id   AF-L1NPH0-F1
#
_cell.length_a   1.000
_cell.length_b   1.000
_cell.length_c   1.000
_cell.angle_alpha   90.00
_cell.angle_beta   90.00
_cell.angle_gamma   90.00
#
_symmetry.space_group_name_H-M   'P 1'
#
loop_
_entity.id
_entity.type
_entity.pdbx_description
1 polymer ?
#
loop_
_entity_poly.entity_id
_entity_poly.type
_entity_poly.pdbx_seq_one_letter_code
_entity_poly.pdbx_strand_id
1 'polypeptide(L)'
;HLGTPYEAYDENGEKVWTRELDLYGNAIAGDSSFIPFLYQGQYYDEEIGLAYNRFRYYSPESGTYISQDPIRLVGNNPNFYGYTFDCNTEVDVFGLAGTGGAYMIKLSDGKIYVGKGEIGRMNESIEERTNKEVEIDGKKQKRTVVGKAHMSTNGDNELGKAVEYKALENEGAYAKSGKK
;
A
#
# COMPACT_ATOMS: atom_id res chain seq x y z
N HIS A 1 -14.63 12.67 -10.50
CA HIS A 1 -14.89 11.41 -11.23
C HIS A 1 -13.76 10.45 -10.90
N LEU A 2 -14.08 9.22 -10.42
CA LEU A 2 -13.15 8.25 -9.82
C LEU A 2 -12.22 7.51 -10.82
N GLY A 3 -12.13 7.95 -12.09
CA GLY A 3 -11.20 7.38 -13.08
C GLY A 3 -11.51 5.96 -13.61
N THR A 4 -12.54 5.29 -13.09
CA THR A 4 -13.02 3.99 -13.58
C THR A 4 -13.77 4.13 -14.92
N PRO A 5 -13.45 3.31 -15.94
CA PRO A 5 -14.21 3.25 -17.19
C PRO A 5 -15.65 2.78 -16.95
N TYR A 6 -16.62 3.48 -17.57
CA TYR A 6 -18.05 3.16 -17.49
C TYR A 6 -18.74 3.14 -18.87
N GLU A 7 -18.09 3.62 -19.93
CA GLU A 7 -18.55 3.56 -21.32
C GLU A 7 -17.35 3.38 -22.27
N ALA A 8 -17.60 2.73 -23.41
CA ALA A 8 -16.67 2.66 -24.53
C ALA A 8 -17.39 2.87 -25.86
N TYR A 9 -16.68 3.46 -26.81
CA TYR A 9 -17.18 3.86 -28.12
C TYR A 9 -16.27 3.30 -29.21
N ASP A 10 -16.83 2.96 -30.37
CA ASP A 10 -16.08 2.50 -31.53
C ASP A 10 -15.46 3.66 -32.34
N GLU A 11 -14.84 3.35 -33.47
CA GLU A 11 -14.24 4.33 -34.38
C GLU A 11 -15.25 5.28 -35.04
N ASN A 12 -16.54 4.92 -35.06
CA ASN A 12 -17.63 5.73 -35.59
C ASN A 12 -18.31 6.59 -34.51
N GLY A 13 -17.90 6.43 -33.24
CA GLY A 13 -18.51 7.09 -32.09
C GLY A 13 -19.79 6.42 -31.60
N GLU A 14 -20.08 5.18 -32.01
CA GLU A 14 -21.20 4.41 -31.49
C GLU A 14 -20.83 3.75 -30.17
N LYS A 15 -21.75 3.78 -29.19
CA LYS A 15 -21.53 3.17 -27.88
C LYS A 15 -21.56 1.65 -27.99
N VAL A 16 -20.42 1.01 -27.71
CA VAL A 16 -20.27 -0.46 -27.80
C VAL A 16 -20.29 -1.15 -26.44
N TRP A 17 -20.10 -0.41 -25.35
CA TRP A 17 -20.10 -0.98 -24.00
C TRP A 17 -20.48 0.06 -22.96
N THR A 18 -21.15 -0.40 -21.90
CA THR A 18 -21.42 0.40 -20.71
C THR A 18 -21.51 -0.49 -19.47
N ARG A 19 -21.15 0.07 -18.32
CA ARG A 19 -21.23 -0.59 -17.02
C ARG A 19 -21.60 0.40 -15.92
N GLU A 20 -22.39 -0.08 -14.98
CA GLU A 20 -22.67 0.58 -13.71
C GLU A 20 -22.07 -0.26 -12.57
N LEU A 21 -21.31 0.40 -11.69
CA LEU A 21 -20.66 -0.23 -10.54
C LEU A 21 -21.23 0.32 -9.23
N ASP A 22 -21.26 -0.52 -8.20
CA ASP A 22 -21.47 -0.05 -6.82
C ASP A 22 -20.22 0.62 -6.23
N LEU A 23 -20.31 1.03 -4.96
CA LEU A 23 -19.21 1.71 -4.24
C LEU A 23 -17.98 0.82 -3.98
N TYR A 24 -18.07 -0.48 -4.23
CA TYR A 24 -16.98 -1.45 -4.03
C TYR A 24 -16.52 -2.08 -5.36
N GLY A 25 -17.09 -1.68 -6.50
CA GLY A 25 -16.71 -2.18 -7.81
C GLY A 25 -17.43 -3.46 -8.25
N ASN A 26 -18.55 -3.84 -7.61
CA ASN A 26 -19.44 -4.87 -8.15
C ASN A 26 -20.27 -4.30 -9.30
N ALA A 27 -20.44 -5.07 -10.37
CA ALA A 27 -21.32 -4.67 -11.47
C ALA A 27 -22.80 -4.73 -11.03
N ILE A 28 -23.46 -3.59 -11.07
CA ILE A 28 -24.92 -3.48 -10.93
C ILE A 28 -25.59 -3.75 -12.28
N ALA A 29 -24.96 -3.27 -13.36
CA ALA A 29 -25.39 -3.48 -14.73
C ALA A 29 -24.19 -3.48 -15.69
N GLY A 30 -24.33 -4.19 -16.81
CA GLY A 30 -23.27 -4.32 -17.82
C GLY A 30 -22.30 -5.48 -17.55
N ASP A 31 -21.28 -5.58 -18.38
CA ASP A 31 -20.31 -6.69 -18.40
C ASP A 31 -18.92 -6.20 -17.92
N SER A 32 -18.33 -6.90 -16.94
CA SER A 32 -17.00 -6.57 -16.41
C SER A 32 -15.85 -7.28 -17.15
N SER A 33 -16.13 -8.21 -18.05
CA SER A 33 -15.12 -8.99 -18.78
C SER A 33 -14.48 -8.19 -19.93
N PHE A 34 -15.27 -7.36 -20.62
CA PHE A 34 -14.79 -6.59 -21.77
C PHE A 34 -13.77 -5.51 -21.41
N ILE A 35 -14.05 -4.71 -20.37
CA ILE A 35 -13.12 -3.70 -19.82
C ILE A 35 -12.92 -4.00 -18.33
N PRO A 36 -11.93 -4.84 -17.99
CA PRO A 36 -11.74 -5.38 -16.64
C PRO A 36 -10.98 -4.43 -15.72
N PHE A 37 -11.26 -3.13 -15.78
CA PHE A 37 -10.62 -2.13 -14.91
C PHE A 37 -11.61 -1.57 -13.90
N LEU A 38 -11.28 -1.59 -12.61
CA LEU A 38 -12.11 -1.02 -11.54
C LEU A 38 -11.53 0.34 -11.09
N TYR A 39 -11.13 0.47 -9.82
CA TYR A 39 -10.39 1.65 -9.36
C TYR A 39 -8.99 1.69 -9.98
N GLN A 40 -8.31 2.83 -9.89
CA GLN A 40 -6.99 2.99 -10.48
C GLN A 40 -6.02 1.90 -9.99
N GLY A 41 -5.40 1.19 -10.92
CA GLY A 41 -4.48 0.09 -10.64
C GLY A 41 -5.13 -1.28 -10.45
N GLN A 42 -6.46 -1.37 -10.46
CA GLN A 42 -7.19 -2.62 -10.27
C GLN A 42 -7.54 -3.28 -11.61
N TYR A 43 -7.16 -4.54 -11.76
CA TYR A 43 -7.57 -5.42 -12.84
C TYR A 43 -8.54 -6.48 -12.30
N TYR A 44 -9.79 -6.50 -12.76
CA TYR A 44 -10.79 -7.47 -12.34
C TYR A 44 -10.58 -8.82 -13.05
N ASP A 45 -10.45 -9.87 -12.26
CA ASP A 45 -10.39 -11.24 -12.71
C ASP A 45 -11.75 -11.90 -12.45
N GLU A 46 -12.52 -12.08 -13.52
CA GLU A 46 -13.87 -12.66 -13.46
C GLU A 46 -13.83 -14.14 -13.05
N GLU A 47 -12.77 -14.89 -13.37
CA GLU A 47 -12.69 -16.32 -13.06
C GLU A 47 -12.72 -16.58 -11.55
N ILE A 48 -12.14 -15.66 -10.78
CA ILE A 48 -12.04 -15.75 -9.33
C ILE A 48 -12.88 -14.70 -8.58
N GLY A 49 -13.48 -13.76 -9.31
CA GLY A 49 -14.31 -12.69 -8.76
C GLY A 49 -13.53 -11.64 -7.94
N LEU A 50 -12.22 -11.50 -8.16
CA LEU A 50 -11.34 -10.61 -7.40
C LEU A 50 -10.64 -9.60 -8.31
N ALA A 51 -10.31 -8.44 -7.78
CA ALA A 51 -9.52 -7.45 -8.47
C ALA A 51 -8.05 -7.51 -8.03
N TYR A 52 -7.16 -7.82 -8.96
CA TYR A 52 -5.73 -7.73 -8.75
C TYR A 52 -5.29 -6.26 -8.64
N ASN A 53 -4.70 -5.90 -7.51
CA ASN A 53 -4.07 -4.60 -7.28
C ASN A 53 -2.62 -4.82 -6.84
N ARG A 54 -1.75 -5.10 -7.83
CA ARG A 54 -0.30 -5.29 -7.75
C ARG A 54 0.21 -6.27 -6.67
N PHE A 55 0.14 -5.90 -5.40
CA PHE A 55 0.59 -6.73 -4.28
C PHE A 55 -0.54 -7.47 -3.57
N ARG A 56 -1.81 -7.12 -3.86
CA ARG A 56 -2.96 -7.70 -3.15
C ARG A 56 -4.12 -7.96 -4.11
N TYR A 57 -4.98 -8.90 -3.72
CA TYR A 57 -6.27 -9.10 -4.35
C TYR A 57 -7.34 -8.43 -3.51
N TYR A 58 -8.13 -7.58 -4.14
CA TYR A 58 -9.27 -6.89 -3.59
C TYR A 58 -10.55 -7.67 -3.93
N SER A 59 -11.45 -7.82 -2.96
CA SER A 59 -12.77 -8.42 -3.14
C SER A 59 -13.81 -7.30 -3.22
N PRO A 60 -14.43 -7.10 -4.39
CA PRO A 60 -15.58 -6.20 -4.52
C PRO A 60 -16.76 -6.62 -3.63
N GLU A 61 -16.94 -7.93 -3.40
CA GLU A 61 -18.03 -8.45 -2.55
C GLU A 61 -17.91 -7.96 -1.09
N SER A 62 -16.69 -7.99 -0.53
CA SER A 62 -16.47 -7.56 0.86
C SER A 62 -15.97 -6.11 0.99
N GLY A 63 -15.62 -5.47 -0.11
CA GLY A 63 -15.04 -4.13 -0.13
C GLY A 63 -13.62 -4.05 0.46
N THR A 64 -12.91 -5.19 0.54
CA THR A 64 -11.61 -5.30 1.25
C THR A 64 -10.61 -6.16 0.48
N TYR A 65 -9.32 -6.02 0.80
CA TYR A 65 -8.31 -6.98 0.39
C TYR A 65 -8.50 -8.34 1.08
N ILE A 66 -8.28 -9.42 0.35
CA ILE A 66 -8.39 -10.79 0.88
C ILE A 66 -7.12 -11.25 1.63
N SER A 67 -6.03 -10.50 1.50
CA SER A 67 -4.76 -10.72 2.20
C SER A 67 -4.41 -9.51 3.06
N GLN A 68 -3.77 -9.76 4.21
CA GLN A 68 -3.21 -8.68 5.03
C GLN A 68 -2.25 -7.83 4.20
N ASP A 69 -2.24 -6.54 4.46
CA ASP A 69 -1.23 -5.63 3.95
C ASP A 69 0.18 -6.22 4.23
N PRO A 70 1.00 -6.49 3.19
CA PRO A 70 2.35 -6.99 3.36
C PRO A 70 3.21 -6.10 4.27
N ILE A 71 2.93 -4.79 4.32
CA ILE A 71 3.64 -3.84 5.19
C ILE A 71 2.92 -3.65 6.55
N ARG A 72 1.77 -4.29 6.77
CA ARG A 72 1.01 -4.33 8.05
C ARG A 72 0.81 -2.92 8.63
N LEU A 73 1.24 -2.70 9.89
CA LEU A 73 1.10 -1.44 10.62
C LEU A 73 1.92 -0.29 9.99
N VAL A 74 2.82 -0.59 9.05
CA VAL A 74 3.60 0.41 8.30
C VAL A 74 2.75 1.15 7.28
N GLY A 75 1.63 0.56 6.82
CA GLY A 75 0.67 1.20 5.91
C GLY A 75 -0.30 2.20 6.58
N ASN A 76 -0.15 2.43 7.88
CA ASN A 76 -1.00 3.38 8.64
C ASN A 76 -2.53 3.18 8.46
N ASN A 77 -2.97 2.00 8.01
CA ASN A 77 -4.38 1.64 7.97
C ASN A 77 -4.70 0.82 9.23
N PRO A 78 -5.64 1.26 10.09
CA PRO A 78 -6.08 0.45 11.23
C PRO A 78 -6.70 -0.88 10.78
N ASN A 79 -7.16 -0.97 9.52
CA ASN A 79 -7.63 -2.18 8.89
C ASN A 79 -6.56 -2.76 7.95
N PHE A 80 -5.93 -3.87 8.36
CA PHE A 80 -4.94 -4.56 7.52
C PHE A 80 -5.48 -5.10 6.19
N TYR A 81 -6.79 -5.16 6.05
CA TYR A 81 -7.49 -5.60 4.84
C TYR A 81 -8.16 -4.43 4.12
N GLY A 82 -8.04 -3.18 4.62
CA GLY A 82 -8.70 -2.02 4.03
C GLY A 82 -8.04 -1.55 2.74
N TYR A 83 -8.85 -1.09 1.78
CA TYR A 83 -8.40 -0.50 0.51
C TYR A 83 -7.66 0.83 0.73
N THR A 84 -8.33 1.83 1.31
CA THR A 84 -7.74 3.11 1.73
C THR A 84 -8.28 3.50 3.11
N PHE A 85 -7.77 4.59 3.70
CA PHE A 85 -8.37 5.15 4.92
C PHE A 85 -9.66 5.91 4.60
N ASP A 86 -9.66 6.69 3.52
CA ASP A 86 -10.85 7.35 2.98
C ASP A 86 -10.88 7.24 1.44
N CYS A 87 -11.83 6.47 0.90
CA CYS A 87 -11.98 6.25 -0.54
C CYS A 87 -12.48 7.48 -1.32
N ASN A 88 -12.93 8.54 -0.63
CA ASN A 88 -13.31 9.79 -1.28
C ASN A 88 -12.12 10.71 -1.57
N THR A 89 -11.01 10.53 -0.85
CA THR A 89 -9.84 11.42 -0.91
C THR A 89 -8.55 10.69 -1.27
N GLU A 90 -8.52 9.36 -1.18
CA GLU A 90 -7.33 8.53 -1.40
C GLU A 90 -7.56 7.44 -2.45
N VAL A 91 -6.47 7.07 -3.12
CA VAL A 91 -6.41 5.96 -4.08
C VAL A 91 -5.18 5.12 -3.75
N ASP A 92 -5.35 3.81 -3.62
CA ASP A 92 -4.26 2.87 -3.31
C ASP A 92 -3.68 2.24 -4.58
N VAL A 93 -2.92 3.03 -5.34
CA VAL A 93 -2.34 2.64 -6.65
C VAL A 93 -1.37 1.46 -6.55
N PHE A 94 -0.76 1.24 -5.37
CA PHE A 94 0.23 0.18 -5.17
C PHE A 94 -0.29 -0.99 -4.33
N GLY A 95 -1.43 -0.86 -3.65
CA GLY A 95 -1.83 -1.84 -2.66
C GLY A 95 -1.12 -1.63 -1.31
N LEU A 96 -0.71 -0.41 -0.97
CA LEU A 96 -0.02 0.01 0.25
C LEU A 96 -0.56 1.41 0.65
N ALA A 97 -1.51 1.48 1.58
CA ALA A 97 -2.12 2.76 1.97
C ALA A 97 -1.18 3.63 2.83
N GLY A 98 -1.41 4.95 2.89
CA GLY A 98 -0.82 5.88 3.89
C GLY A 98 -0.39 7.26 3.37
N THR A 99 -0.89 8.33 4.01
CA THR A 99 -0.36 9.70 3.90
C THR A 99 0.81 9.93 4.86
N GLY A 100 1.80 10.73 4.43
CA GLY A 100 3.01 11.04 5.19
C GLY A 100 4.27 10.29 4.74
N GLY A 101 5.42 10.93 4.95
CA GLY A 101 6.72 10.52 4.47
C GLY A 101 7.20 9.13 4.91
N ALA A 102 8.23 8.59 4.26
CA ALA A 102 8.91 7.38 4.72
C ALA A 102 10.05 7.72 5.69
N TYR A 103 10.26 6.90 6.71
CA TYR A 103 11.37 7.04 7.65
C TYR A 103 12.01 5.71 8.02
N MET A 104 13.29 5.78 8.35
CA MET A 104 14.10 4.66 8.81
C MET A 104 14.82 5.06 10.08
N ILE A 105 14.77 4.20 11.09
CA ILE A 105 15.55 4.34 12.33
C ILE A 105 16.39 3.08 12.54
N LYS A 106 17.64 3.29 12.93
CA LYS A 106 18.55 2.23 13.37
C LYS A 106 18.63 2.30 14.89
N LEU A 107 18.43 1.16 15.54
CA LEU A 107 18.46 1.01 16.99
C LEU A 107 19.81 0.44 17.43
N SER A 108 20.16 0.67 18.70
CA SER A 108 21.42 0.24 19.30
C SER A 108 21.61 -1.28 19.37
N ASP A 109 20.53 -2.06 19.30
CA ASP A 109 20.58 -3.54 19.21
C ASP A 109 20.75 -4.04 17.76
N GLY A 110 21.12 -3.15 16.83
CA GLY A 110 21.33 -3.46 15.42
C GLY A 110 20.04 -3.56 14.60
N LYS A 111 18.86 -3.49 15.23
CA LYS A 111 17.59 -3.53 14.50
C LYS A 111 17.38 -2.28 13.67
N ILE A 112 16.89 -2.47 12.47
CA ILE A 112 16.44 -1.40 11.59
C ILE A 112 14.92 -1.44 11.58
N TYR A 113 14.31 -0.28 11.77
CA TYR A 113 12.88 -0.11 11.65
C TYR A 113 12.60 0.87 10.51
N VAL A 114 11.69 0.50 9.64
CA VAL A 114 11.18 1.34 8.56
C VAL A 114 9.72 1.63 8.86
N GLY A 115 9.32 2.90 8.81
CA GLY A 115 7.96 3.35 9.03
C GLY A 115 7.54 4.36 7.98
N LYS A 116 6.24 4.56 7.79
CA LYS A 116 5.67 5.70 7.06
C LYS A 116 4.82 6.55 8.01
N GLY A 117 4.79 7.85 7.77
CA GLY A 117 4.03 8.85 8.50
C GLY A 117 4.75 10.18 8.69
N GLU A 118 4.00 11.18 9.15
CA GLU A 118 4.54 12.49 9.50
C GLU A 118 5.56 12.42 10.63
N ILE A 119 6.33 13.50 10.80
CA ILE A 119 7.39 13.60 11.81
C ILE A 119 6.87 13.28 13.23
N GLY A 120 5.63 13.67 13.56
CA GLY A 120 5.00 13.36 14.85
C GLY A 120 4.92 11.86 15.12
N ARG A 121 4.35 11.08 14.19
CA ARG A 121 4.26 9.62 14.29
C ARG A 121 5.63 8.95 14.30
N MET A 122 6.60 9.48 13.54
CA MET A 122 7.98 8.99 13.62
C MET A 122 8.52 9.12 15.04
N ASN A 123 8.32 10.27 15.69
CA ASN A 123 8.78 10.52 17.04
C ASN A 123 8.10 9.59 18.06
N GLU A 124 6.79 9.40 17.96
CA GLU A 124 6.04 8.42 18.79
C GLU A 124 6.57 6.99 18.59
N SER A 125 6.84 6.59 17.35
CA SER A 125 7.39 5.26 17.05
C SER A 125 8.81 5.08 17.59
N ILE A 126 9.64 6.12 17.52
CA ILE A 126 10.95 6.14 18.17
C ILE A 126 10.79 5.92 19.67
N GLU A 127 9.91 6.68 20.33
CA GLU A 127 9.69 6.62 21.77
C GLU A 127 9.20 5.24 22.24
N GLU A 128 8.22 4.64 21.56
CA GLU A 128 7.72 3.30 21.91
C GLU A 128 8.84 2.24 21.78
N ARG A 129 9.75 2.41 20.81
CA ARG A 129 10.82 1.47 20.51
C ARG A 129 12.03 1.64 21.41
N THR A 130 12.35 2.86 21.81
CA THR A 130 13.43 3.17 22.75
C THR A 130 13.03 2.89 24.20
N ASN A 131 11.74 2.93 24.53
CA ASN A 131 11.25 2.63 25.88
C ASN A 131 11.33 1.15 26.27
N LYS A 132 11.62 0.23 25.34
CA LYS A 132 11.80 -1.20 25.63
C LYS A 132 13.23 -1.48 26.11
N GLU A 133 13.36 -2.15 27.27
CA GLU A 133 14.64 -2.70 27.72
C GLU A 133 15.03 -3.91 26.88
N VAL A 134 16.29 -3.93 26.47
CA VAL A 134 16.90 -5.01 25.70
C VAL A 134 18.29 -5.29 26.22
N GLU A 135 18.77 -6.51 25.96
CA GLU A 135 20.15 -6.87 26.24
C GLU A 135 21.01 -6.52 25.03
N ILE A 136 22.01 -5.67 25.26
CA ILE A 136 23.00 -5.26 24.25
C ILE A 136 24.36 -5.41 24.93
N ASP A 137 25.28 -6.13 24.29
CA ASP A 137 26.64 -6.39 24.81
C ASP A 137 26.65 -6.93 26.26
N GLY A 138 25.68 -7.79 26.59
CA GLY A 138 25.55 -8.41 27.92
C GLY A 138 24.99 -7.49 29.02
N LYS A 139 24.46 -6.31 28.67
CA LYS A 139 23.82 -5.38 29.63
C LYS A 139 22.37 -5.09 29.23
N LYS A 140 21.48 -5.14 30.21
CA LYS A 140 20.10 -4.65 30.05
C LYS A 140 20.09 -3.13 30.02
N GLN A 141 19.64 -2.57 28.92
CA GLN A 141 19.51 -1.14 28.74
C GLN A 141 18.36 -0.81 27.77
N LYS A 142 17.86 0.42 27.86
CA LYS A 142 16.88 0.93 26.87
C LYS A 142 17.54 1.02 25.49
N ARG A 143 16.77 0.71 24.45
CA ARG A 143 17.23 0.97 23.08
C ARG A 143 17.45 2.46 22.87
N THR A 144 18.46 2.80 22.08
CA THR A 144 18.68 4.18 21.62
C THR A 144 18.69 4.21 20.10
N VAL A 145 18.36 5.37 19.52
CA VAL A 145 18.46 5.59 18.08
C VAL A 145 19.89 5.95 17.75
N VAL A 146 20.55 5.11 16.94
CA VAL A 146 21.93 5.31 16.46
C VAL A 146 21.97 5.82 15.01
N GLY A 147 20.83 5.89 14.33
CA GLY A 147 20.69 6.53 13.03
C GLY A 147 19.22 6.81 12.71
N LYS A 148 18.93 7.93 12.06
CA LYS A 148 17.58 8.31 11.61
C LYS A 148 17.61 8.93 10.22
N ALA A 149 16.65 8.58 9.39
CA ALA A 149 16.34 9.24 8.13
C ALA A 149 14.83 9.42 8.04
N HIS A 150 14.36 10.62 7.74
CA HIS A 150 12.94 10.92 7.49
C HIS A 150 12.85 11.66 6.17
N MET A 151 11.94 11.22 5.31
CA MET A 151 11.68 11.79 4.00
C MET A 151 10.21 12.13 3.90
N SER A 152 9.88 13.40 4.14
CA SER A 152 8.54 13.93 3.92
C SER A 152 8.17 13.82 2.44
N THR A 153 7.06 13.14 2.12
CA THR A 153 6.62 12.87 0.74
C THR A 153 5.84 14.02 0.11
N ASN A 154 6.14 15.28 0.45
CA ASN A 154 5.69 16.42 -0.34
C ASN A 154 6.58 16.69 -1.57
N GLY A 155 7.41 15.73 -2.00
CA GLY A 155 8.33 15.93 -3.12
C GLY A 155 9.06 14.67 -3.56
N ASP A 156 9.17 14.55 -4.88
CA ASP A 156 9.67 13.45 -5.69
C ASP A 156 11.21 13.34 -5.65
N ASN A 157 11.79 12.54 -4.76
CA ASN A 157 13.25 12.34 -4.72
C ASN A 157 13.68 10.86 -4.62
N GLU A 158 14.76 10.54 -5.35
CA GLU A 158 15.32 9.21 -5.59
C GLU A 158 15.64 8.40 -4.31
N LEU A 159 15.90 9.07 -3.19
CA LEU A 159 16.15 8.43 -1.90
C LEU A 159 14.88 7.80 -1.29
N GLY A 160 13.69 8.33 -1.60
CA GLY A 160 12.42 7.82 -1.10
C GLY A 160 12.07 6.48 -1.76
N LYS A 161 12.32 6.41 -3.07
CA LYS A 161 12.27 5.17 -3.84
C LYS A 161 13.22 4.12 -3.28
N ALA A 162 14.41 4.50 -2.80
CA ALA A 162 15.38 3.57 -2.23
C ALA A 162 14.97 3.00 -0.86
N VAL A 163 14.34 3.79 0.01
CA VAL A 163 13.79 3.31 1.30
C VAL A 163 12.60 2.39 1.08
N GLU A 164 11.71 2.74 0.15
CA GLU A 164 10.57 1.91 -0.25
C GLU A 164 11.03 0.62 -0.93
N TYR A 165 12.01 0.70 -1.85
CA TYR A 165 12.64 -0.46 -2.48
C TYR A 165 13.24 -1.42 -1.45
N LYS A 166 13.95 -0.88 -0.45
CA LYS A 166 14.56 -1.70 0.60
C LYS A 166 13.54 -2.33 1.54
N ALA A 167 12.43 -1.64 1.83
CA ALA A 167 11.32 -2.20 2.60
C ALA A 167 10.66 -3.36 1.83
N LEU A 168 10.38 -3.15 0.54
CA LEU A 168 9.81 -4.17 -0.35
C LEU A 168 10.75 -5.36 -0.56
N GLU A 169 12.06 -5.14 -0.66
CA GLU A 169 13.07 -6.21 -0.76
C GLU A 169 13.13 -7.05 0.52
N ASN A 170 13.11 -6.41 1.69
CA ASN A 170 13.17 -7.10 2.98
C ASN A 170 11.89 -7.92 3.27
N GLU A 171 10.73 -7.43 2.84
CA GLU A 171 9.45 -8.14 2.96
C GLU A 171 9.21 -9.14 1.81
N GLY A 172 10.19 -9.34 0.93
CA GLY A 172 10.12 -10.33 -0.16
C GLY A 172 9.13 -9.99 -1.29
N ALA A 173 8.65 -8.75 -1.35
CA ALA A 173 7.67 -8.29 -2.33
C ALA A 173 8.24 -8.16 -3.76
N TYR A 174 9.57 -8.04 -3.89
CA TYR A 174 10.24 -8.25 -5.17
C TYR A 174 10.61 -9.73 -5.31
N ALA A 175 9.82 -10.46 -6.10
CA ALA A 175 10.27 -11.74 -6.62
C ALA A 175 11.65 -11.54 -7.25
N LYS A 176 12.65 -12.30 -6.80
CA LYS A 176 13.96 -12.31 -7.43
C LYS A 176 13.73 -12.57 -8.92
N SER A 177 13.98 -11.55 -9.74
CA SER A 177 14.11 -11.68 -11.17
C SER A 177 15.27 -12.63 -11.42
N GLY A 178 14.95 -13.92 -11.45
CA GLY A 178 15.83 -14.95 -11.94
C GLY A 178 15.99 -14.68 -13.42
N LYS A 179 17.12 -14.09 -13.78
CA LYS A 179 17.66 -14.20 -15.12
C LYS A 179 17.68 -15.70 -15.48
N LYS A 180 16.85 -16.08 -16.44
CA LYS A 180 17.13 -17.18 -17.36
C LYS A 180 17.57 -16.55 -18.67
#